data_AF-A0A7M4D8E8-F1
#
_entry.id   AF-A0A7M4D8E8-F1
#
_cell.length_a   1.000
_cell.length_b   1.000
_cell.length_c   1.000
_cell.angle_alpha   90.00
_cell.angle_beta   90.00
_cell.angle_gamma   90.00
#
_symmetry.space_group_name_H-M   'P 1'
#
loop_
_entity.id
_entity.type
_entity.pdbx_description
1 polymer ?
#
loop_
_entity_poly.entity_id
_entity_poly.type
_entity_poly.pdbx_seq_one_letter_code
_entity_poly.pdbx_strand_id
1 'polypeptide(L)'
;MKKKITYFLSVLAIGLFVFLAYGSDDDGESSTVDLNASVSFTGTQFVIKNNDSFDYNNAKLELNGDYFLKGYNLKAGETYTVGMLQFADKKGNRFTALQKPQKFSIWCDLSSGKNGFYYAEWQ
;
A
#
# COMPACT_ATOMS: atom_id res chain seq x y z
N MET A 1 -57.95 22.07 -31.08
CA MET A 1 -56.71 22.86 -30.87
C MET A 1 -55.92 22.22 -29.72
N LYS A 2 -54.81 21.53 -29.99
CA LYS A 2 -53.97 20.88 -28.97
C LYS A 2 -52.50 21.13 -29.28
N LYS A 3 -51.87 22.09 -28.60
CA LYS A 3 -50.40 22.26 -28.56
C LYS A 3 -50.01 22.90 -27.23
N LYS A 4 -49.81 22.07 -26.21
CA LYS A 4 -48.97 22.38 -25.04
C LYS A 4 -48.47 21.03 -24.54
N ILE A 5 -47.20 20.71 -24.79
CA ILE A 5 -46.31 19.74 -24.10
C ILE A 5 -45.13 19.56 -25.07
N THR A 6 -44.17 20.49 -25.05
CA THR A 6 -42.87 20.29 -25.74
C THR A 6 -41.72 21.09 -25.10
N TYR A 7 -41.82 21.41 -23.80
CA TYR A 7 -40.76 22.16 -23.10
C TYR A 7 -40.24 21.47 -21.84
N PHE A 8 -40.70 20.25 -21.53
CA PHE A 8 -40.24 19.52 -20.34
C PHE A 8 -39.03 18.60 -20.56
N LEU A 9 -38.63 18.37 -21.83
CA LEU A 9 -37.50 17.50 -22.17
C LEU A 9 -36.17 18.24 -22.37
N SER A 10 -36.16 19.57 -22.55
CA SER A 10 -34.91 20.31 -22.82
C SER A 10 -34.17 20.76 -21.56
N VAL A 11 -34.84 20.90 -20.42
CA VAL A 11 -34.20 21.39 -19.17
C VAL A 11 -33.43 20.25 -18.45
N LEU A 12 -33.84 19.00 -18.63
CA LEU A 12 -33.14 17.85 -18.02
C LEU A 12 -31.79 17.56 -18.70
N ALA A 13 -31.64 17.89 -19.98
CA ALA A 13 -30.41 17.61 -20.74
C ALA A 13 -29.27 18.59 -20.44
N ILE A 14 -29.57 19.84 -20.06
CA ILE A 14 -28.55 20.86 -19.79
C ILE A 14 -27.98 20.69 -18.37
N GLY A 15 -28.80 20.28 -17.39
CA GLY A 15 -28.32 19.98 -16.04
C GLY A 15 -27.41 18.75 -15.95
N LEU A 16 -27.58 17.78 -16.85
CA LEU A 16 -26.76 16.56 -16.87
C LEU A 16 -25.34 16.79 -17.42
N PHE A 17 -25.15 17.78 -18.29
CA PHE A 17 -23.84 18.06 -18.90
C PHE A 17 -22.91 18.87 -18.00
N VAL A 18 -23.45 19.71 -17.10
CA VAL A 18 -22.62 20.51 -16.18
C VAL A 18 -22.05 19.66 -15.03
N PHE A 19 -22.74 18.58 -14.66
CA PHE A 19 -22.27 17.68 -13.60
C PHE A 19 -21.16 16.71 -14.05
N LEU A 20 -20.99 16.47 -15.35
CA LEU A 20 -19.93 15.60 -15.89
C LEU A 20 -18.61 16.35 -16.16
N ALA A 21 -18.61 17.69 -16.08
CA ALA A 21 -17.42 18.51 -16.31
C ALA A 21 -16.67 18.90 -15.02
N TYR A 22 -17.20 18.56 -13.84
CA TYR A 22 -16.63 18.89 -12.52
C TYR A 22 -16.31 17.62 -11.71
N GLY A 23 -15.70 16.66 -12.39
CA GLY A 23 -15.11 15.47 -11.79
C GLY A 23 -13.72 15.23 -12.37
N SER A 24 -12.91 16.29 -12.45
CA SER A 24 -11.46 16.10 -12.36
C SER A 24 -11.16 15.92 -10.89
N ASP A 25 -11.38 14.70 -10.40
CA ASP A 25 -10.57 14.23 -9.29
C ASP A 25 -9.13 14.37 -9.79
N ASP A 26 -8.41 15.28 -9.15
CA ASP A 26 -6.98 15.42 -9.32
C ASP A 26 -6.39 14.16 -8.69
N ASP A 27 -6.42 13.05 -9.43
CA ASP A 27 -5.59 11.88 -9.17
C ASP A 27 -4.16 12.32 -9.48
N GLY A 28 -3.62 13.15 -8.60
CA GLY A 28 -2.19 13.31 -8.46
C GLY A 28 -1.67 11.90 -8.24
N GLU A 29 -1.16 11.29 -9.31
CA GLU A 29 -0.43 10.04 -9.30
C GLU A 29 0.72 10.22 -8.30
N SER A 30 0.45 9.97 -7.02
CA SER A 30 1.45 9.52 -6.07
C SER A 30 1.87 8.14 -6.57
N SER A 31 2.69 8.14 -7.62
CA SER A 31 3.26 6.95 -8.24
C SER A 31 4.20 6.31 -7.22
N THR A 32 3.62 5.49 -6.35
CA THR A 32 4.35 4.62 -5.44
C THR A 32 5.28 3.75 -6.29
N VAL A 33 6.54 3.68 -5.90
CA VAL A 33 7.54 2.86 -6.58
C VAL A 33 7.37 1.42 -6.09
N ASP A 34 7.15 0.51 -7.03
CA ASP A 34 7.17 -0.92 -6.72
C ASP A 34 8.60 -1.36 -6.39
N LEU A 35 8.77 -1.98 -5.23
CA LEU A 35 10.06 -2.36 -4.68
C LEU A 35 10.44 -3.77 -5.11
N ASN A 36 11.68 -3.96 -5.55
CA ASN A 36 12.24 -5.27 -5.80
C ASN A 36 12.81 -5.86 -4.50
N ALA A 37 11.93 -6.28 -3.60
CA ALA A 37 12.32 -7.01 -2.40
C ALA A 37 12.04 -8.51 -2.54
N SER A 38 12.66 -9.31 -1.68
CA SER A 38 12.23 -10.70 -1.47
C SER A 38 12.11 -10.99 0.02
N VAL A 39 11.02 -11.63 0.41
CA VAL A 39 10.74 -12.01 1.79
C VAL A 39 10.47 -13.50 1.88
N SER A 40 11.18 -14.18 2.77
CA SER A 40 10.92 -15.58 3.12
C SER A 40 10.74 -15.75 4.62
N PHE A 41 9.94 -16.74 5.01
CA PHE A 41 9.70 -17.07 6.42
C PHE A 41 10.32 -18.43 6.75
N THR A 42 11.17 -18.47 7.77
CA THR A 42 11.92 -19.67 8.20
C THR A 42 11.28 -20.39 9.39
N GLY A 43 10.04 -20.05 9.73
CA GLY A 43 9.31 -20.60 10.88
C GLY A 43 9.38 -19.74 12.14
N THR A 44 10.48 -19.00 12.33
CA THR A 44 10.62 -18.07 13.48
C THR A 44 11.07 -16.67 13.07
N GLN A 45 11.58 -16.50 11.85
CA GLN A 45 12.16 -15.26 11.37
C GLN A 45 11.75 -15.00 9.91
N PHE A 46 11.64 -13.72 9.58
CA PHE A 46 11.52 -13.23 8.22
C PHE A 46 12.91 -12.83 7.72
N VAL A 47 13.31 -13.38 6.58
CA VAL A 47 14.52 -12.99 5.85
C VAL A 47 14.09 -12.06 4.73
N ILE A 48 14.50 -10.80 4.82
CA ILE A 48 14.11 -9.71 3.94
C ILE A 48 15.34 -9.26 3.19
N LYS A 49 15.31 -9.30 1.86
CA LYS A 49 16.40 -8.80 1.03
C LYS A 49 15.91 -7.65 0.16
N ASN A 50 16.64 -6.55 0.19
CA ASN A 50 16.50 -5.46 -0.77
C ASN A 50 17.32 -5.84 -2.02
N ASN A 51 16.66 -6.11 -3.16
CA ASN A 51 17.33 -6.39 -4.43
C ASN A 51 17.44 -5.16 -5.33
N ASP A 52 16.98 -3.99 -4.87
CA ASP A 52 17.16 -2.72 -5.57
C ASP A 52 18.57 -2.14 -5.37
N SER A 53 18.90 -1.15 -6.19
CA SER A 53 20.13 -0.36 -6.10
C SER A 53 19.99 0.88 -5.21
N PHE A 54 18.91 0.98 -4.43
CA PHE A 54 18.63 2.11 -3.55
C PHE A 54 18.10 1.65 -2.19
N ASP A 55 18.34 2.47 -1.16
CA ASP A 55 17.96 2.17 0.22
C ASP A 55 16.45 2.36 0.44
N TYR A 56 15.86 1.47 1.26
CA TYR A 56 14.51 1.66 1.79
C TYR A 56 14.64 2.34 3.16
N ASN A 57 14.36 3.64 3.22
CA ASN A 57 14.51 4.42 4.46
C ASN A 57 13.22 4.39 5.27
N ASN A 58 13.36 4.42 6.61
CA ASN A 58 12.22 4.50 7.52
C ASN A 58 11.13 3.44 7.23
N ALA A 59 11.57 2.23 6.87
CA ALA A 59 10.69 1.17 6.45
C ALA A 59 9.73 0.75 7.57
N LYS A 60 8.45 0.65 7.21
CA LYS A 60 7.38 -0.01 7.96
C LYS A 60 7.18 -1.39 7.34
N LEU A 61 7.49 -2.41 8.12
CA LEU A 61 7.20 -3.81 7.83
C LEU A 61 5.85 -4.14 8.45
N GLU A 62 5.00 -4.78 7.68
CA GLU A 62 3.64 -5.12 8.08
C GLU A 62 3.36 -6.59 7.78
N LEU A 63 2.75 -7.26 8.75
CA LEU A 63 2.46 -8.68 8.74
C LEU A 63 0.97 -8.88 8.99
N ASN A 64 0.30 -9.58 8.07
CA ASN A 64 -1.13 -9.91 8.10
C ASN A 64 -2.07 -8.70 8.25
N GLY A 65 -1.63 -7.48 7.96
CA GLY A 65 -2.42 -6.25 8.07
C GLY A 65 -2.52 -5.66 9.48
N ASP A 66 -2.21 -6.45 10.50
CA ASP A 66 -2.45 -6.08 11.91
C ASP A 66 -1.19 -5.88 12.72
N TYR A 67 -0.07 -6.48 12.31
CA TYR A 67 1.18 -6.46 13.07
C TYR A 67 2.24 -5.66 12.35
N PHE A 68 2.91 -4.76 13.06
CA PHE A 68 3.83 -3.80 12.45
C PHE A 68 5.17 -3.77 13.15
N LEU A 69 6.17 -3.37 12.38
CA LEU A 69 7.51 -3.07 12.85
C LEU A 69 8.05 -1.89 12.03
N LYS A 70 8.54 -0.84 12.69
CA LYS A 70 8.83 0.46 12.07
C LYS A 70 10.26 0.91 12.33
N GLY A 71 10.76 1.82 11.50
CA GLY A 71 12.05 2.49 11.70
C GLY A 71 13.25 1.70 11.20
N TYR A 72 13.06 0.83 10.21
CA TYR A 72 14.14 0.03 9.62
C TYR A 72 14.75 0.78 8.43
N ASN A 73 16.07 0.76 8.30
CA ASN A 73 16.75 1.20 7.08
C ASN A 73 17.30 -0.03 6.39
N LEU A 74 16.67 -0.44 5.28
CA LEU A 74 17.05 -1.63 4.52
C LEU A 74 17.94 -1.19 3.34
N LYS A 75 19.25 -1.31 3.53
CA LYS A 75 20.25 -0.87 2.55
C LYS A 75 20.17 -1.67 1.25
N ALA A 76 20.51 -1.01 0.15
CA ALA A 76 20.57 -1.61 -1.18
C ALA A 76 21.44 -2.88 -1.18
N GLY A 77 20.92 -3.97 -1.75
CA GLY A 77 21.63 -5.25 -1.87
C GLY A 77 21.76 -6.06 -0.57
N GLU A 78 21.40 -5.51 0.59
CA GLU A 78 21.58 -6.14 1.88
C GLU A 78 20.43 -7.08 2.28
N THR A 79 20.74 -8.03 3.16
CA THR A 79 19.77 -8.97 3.73
C THR A 79 19.61 -8.75 5.22
N TYR A 80 18.37 -8.67 5.66
CA TYR A 80 17.95 -8.43 7.04
C TYR A 80 17.15 -9.62 7.55
N THR A 81 17.33 -9.93 8.83
CA THR A 81 16.56 -10.96 9.51
C THR A 81 15.80 -10.35 10.66
N VAL A 82 14.48 -10.59 10.70
CA VAL A 82 13.58 -10.05 11.71
C VAL A 82 12.81 -11.20 12.35
N GLY A 83 12.88 -11.32 13.68
CA GLY A 83 12.12 -12.35 14.40
C GLY A 83 10.62 -12.06 14.40
N MET A 84 9.79 -13.10 14.25
CA MET A 84 8.33 -12.94 14.21
C MET A 84 7.77 -12.25 15.48
N LEU A 85 8.39 -12.50 16.64
CA LEU A 85 8.00 -11.92 17.92
C LEU A 85 8.28 -10.40 18.02
N GLN A 86 9.01 -9.82 17.07
CA GLN A 86 9.23 -8.37 17.01
C GLN A 86 7.99 -7.62 16.50
N PHE A 87 7.17 -8.28 15.68
CA PHE A 87 5.94 -7.70 15.17
C PHE A 87 4.87 -7.62 16.26
N ALA A 88 4.26 -6.45 16.41
CA ALA A 88 3.20 -6.20 17.39
C ALA A 88 1.96 -5.56 16.75
N ASP A 89 0.79 -5.92 17.25
CA ASP A 89 -0.44 -5.22 16.94
C ASP A 89 -0.52 -3.85 17.64
N LYS A 90 -1.57 -3.08 17.34
CA LYS A 90 -1.82 -1.78 17.98
C LYS A 90 -2.03 -1.83 19.49
N LYS A 91 -2.28 -3.01 20.07
CA LYS A 91 -2.46 -3.24 21.51
C LYS A 91 -1.16 -3.74 22.18
N GLY A 92 -0.11 -3.98 21.39
CA GLY A 92 1.17 -4.52 21.86
C GLY A 92 1.24 -6.05 21.89
N ASN A 93 0.20 -6.77 21.45
CA ASN A 93 0.25 -8.22 21.35
C ASN A 93 1.21 -8.62 20.23
N ARG A 94 2.12 -9.54 20.51
CA ARG A 94 3.09 -10.01 19.53
C ARG A 94 2.49 -11.05 18.59
N PHE A 95 2.98 -11.07 17.35
CA PHE A 95 2.70 -12.18 16.45
C PHE A 95 3.32 -13.46 17.03
N THR A 96 2.58 -14.56 17.06
CA THR A 96 3.02 -15.83 17.68
C THR A 96 2.87 -16.99 16.70
N ALA A 97 3.51 -18.13 17.01
CA ALA A 97 3.40 -19.36 16.22
C ALA A 97 1.98 -19.95 16.12
N LEU A 98 1.01 -19.42 16.88
CA LEU A 98 -0.39 -19.84 16.82
C LEU A 98 -1.09 -19.41 15.53
N GLN A 99 -0.52 -18.42 14.84
CA GLN A 99 -1.02 -17.85 13.60
C GLN A 99 0.04 -17.97 12.51
N LYS A 100 -0.40 -18.12 11.27
CA LYS A 100 0.49 -18.26 10.11
C LYS A 100 0.70 -16.91 9.43
N PRO A 101 1.93 -16.59 9.00
CA PRO A 101 2.15 -15.51 8.05
C PRO A 101 1.38 -15.79 6.76
N GLN A 102 0.56 -14.83 6.35
CA GLN A 102 -0.22 -14.89 5.11
C GLN A 102 0.17 -13.74 4.21
N LYS A 103 0.37 -12.54 4.76
CA LYS A 103 0.65 -11.33 3.99
C LYS A 103 1.80 -10.57 4.61
N PHE A 104 2.70 -10.06 3.79
CA PHE A 104 3.80 -9.20 4.21
C PHE A 104 3.90 -8.00 3.29
N SER A 105 4.03 -6.81 3.85
CA SER A 105 4.28 -5.61 3.07
C SER A 105 5.40 -4.76 3.66
N ILE A 106 6.05 -4.00 2.78
CA ILE A 106 7.06 -3.01 3.12
C ILE A 106 6.58 -1.68 2.56
N TRP A 107 6.56 -0.66 3.41
CA TRP A 107 6.40 0.73 3.01
C TRP A 107 7.66 1.49 3.41
N CYS A 108 8.20 2.35 2.56
CA CYS A 108 9.40 3.11 2.89
C CYS A 108 9.48 4.46 2.16
N ASP A 109 10.36 5.32 2.67
CA ASP A 109 10.75 6.57 2.05
C ASP A 109 11.96 6.34 1.12
N LEU A 110 11.91 6.85 -0.11
CA LEU A 110 13.03 6.79 -1.06
C LEU A 110 13.75 8.13 -1.16
N SER A 111 15.05 8.09 -1.49
CA SER A 111 15.86 9.29 -1.67
C SER A 111 15.37 10.22 -2.78
N SER A 112 14.57 9.70 -3.72
CA SER A 112 13.88 10.47 -4.75
C SER A 112 12.71 11.31 -4.23
N GLY A 113 12.34 11.18 -2.95
CA GLY A 113 11.16 11.81 -2.36
C GLY A 113 9.84 11.06 -2.62
N LYS A 114 9.89 9.93 -3.32
CA LYS A 114 8.73 9.04 -3.52
C LYS A 114 8.63 8.02 -2.38
N ASN A 115 7.45 7.42 -2.24
CA ASN A 115 7.24 6.27 -1.39
C ASN A 115 7.45 4.98 -2.17
N GLY A 116 8.06 3.99 -1.51
CA GLY A 116 8.20 2.62 -2.00
C GLY A 116 7.17 1.69 -1.38
N PHE A 117 6.72 0.71 -2.14
CA PHE A 117 5.85 -0.36 -1.65
C PHE A 117 6.26 -1.74 -2.18
N TYR A 118 6.21 -2.75 -1.30
CA TYR A 118 6.32 -4.17 -1.63
C TYR A 118 5.14 -4.92 -1.02
N TYR A 119 4.67 -5.96 -1.71
CA TYR A 119 3.69 -6.91 -1.18
C TYR A 119 4.06 -8.34 -1.53
N ALA A 120 3.93 -9.23 -0.55
CA ALA A 120 4.00 -10.68 -0.72
C ALA A 120 2.85 -11.36 0.02
N GLU A 121 2.39 -12.47 -0.54
CA GLU A 121 1.33 -13.30 0.01
C GLU A 121 1.72 -14.78 -0.10
N TRP A 122 1.48 -15.53 0.97
CA TRP A 122 1.64 -16.98 1.03
C TRP A 122 0.27 -17.66 1.03
N GLN A 123 0.18 -18.81 0.38
CA GLN A 123 -1.00 -19.67 0.37
C GLN A 123 -1.07 -20.52 1.65
#